data_AF-A0A1F8FDY5-F1
#
_entry.id   AF-A0A1F8FDY5-F1
#
_cell.length_a   1.000
_cell.length_b   1.000
_cell.length_c   1.000
_cell.angle_alpha   90.00
_cell.angle_beta   90.00
_cell.angle_gamma   90.00
#
_symmetry.space_group_name_H-M   'P 1'
#
loop_
_entity.id
_entity.type
_entity.pdbx_description
1 polymer ?
#
loop_
_entity_poly.entity_id
_entity_poly.type
_entity_poly.pdbx_seq_one_letter_code
_entity_poly.pdbx_strand_id
1 'polypeptide(L)'
;MQKEMTAQDSKEPKSTLPFVVDSLLAVEKTRVRTQVRDSHLKLRNVVDPRTRQILERLNDTEEFVREIVAEELHKHPAYPWFSRIKGIGDENIAKVVGMIDIHKAPTISSLWRYAGMHVVNVEVSPNQQMAEINDSIDGLQRKLDDLRKKASRKNTKAVAAEAGSSTEDVEAVMTPAVVGDLINSISAKLDGELAPVTRGYAPRRVKGQKPDYNSDLRVMLFRLAGSLLKARGKYAQFYDRHKAKLISQYRDKGIRIVPTLELPTRDGKIFEPVGTIASGHVHMQAMRKMIKLILSHLWLVWREAEGLPITKPYAYDVLGHTEHDYIGPWEMVEKSEKKPRRRRTPVQEAPPATV
;
A
#
# COMPACT_ATOMS: atom_id res chain seq x y z
N MET A 1 19.49 33.80 24.08
CA MET A 1 20.84 33.60 23.50
C MET A 1 20.76 32.53 22.43
N GLN A 2 20.60 32.92 21.16
CA GLN A 2 20.86 32.01 20.04
C GLN A 2 22.38 31.89 19.93
N LYS A 3 22.93 30.69 20.11
CA LYS A 3 24.32 30.41 19.75
C LYS A 3 24.41 30.61 18.23
N GLU A 4 25.15 31.63 17.79
CA GLU A 4 25.55 31.72 16.38
C GLU A 4 26.37 30.48 16.04
N MET A 5 25.78 29.59 15.24
CA MET A 5 26.50 28.46 14.66
C MET A 5 27.53 29.02 13.69
N THR A 6 28.81 28.86 14.03
CA THR A 6 29.90 29.20 13.11
C THR A 6 29.85 28.28 11.89
N ALA A 7 30.23 28.80 10.70
CA ALA A 7 30.18 28.07 9.43
C ALA A 7 30.99 26.75 9.39
N GLN A 8 31.81 26.48 10.41
CA GLN A 8 32.60 25.26 10.57
C GLN A 8 31.81 24.08 11.15
N ASP A 9 30.61 24.31 11.72
CA ASP A 9 29.79 23.25 12.33
C ASP A 9 28.67 22.71 11.40
N SER A 10 28.48 23.29 10.21
CA SER A 10 27.43 22.87 9.28
C SER A 10 27.89 21.68 8.42
N LYS A 11 27.26 20.52 8.62
CA LYS A 11 27.44 19.35 7.73
C LYS A 11 26.53 19.49 6.52
N GLU A 12 27.10 19.46 5.31
CA GLU A 12 26.31 19.38 4.08
C GLU A 12 25.53 18.06 4.01
N PRO A 13 24.24 18.10 3.62
CA PRO A 13 23.47 16.88 3.46
C PRO A 13 23.95 16.08 2.25
N LYS A 14 23.96 14.75 2.37
CA LYS A 14 24.28 13.85 1.24
C LYS A 14 23.33 14.01 0.05
N SER A 15 22.08 14.38 0.31
CA SER A 15 21.07 14.65 -0.69
C SER A 15 20.09 15.68 -0.15
N THR A 16 19.69 16.61 -1.01
CA THR A 16 18.68 17.62 -0.70
C THR A 16 17.26 17.06 -0.87
N LEU A 17 17.08 15.97 -1.63
CA LEU A 17 15.79 15.38 -1.97
C LEU A 17 14.90 15.06 -0.75
N PRO A 18 15.40 14.44 0.35
CA PRO A 18 14.57 14.18 1.54
C PRO A 18 13.93 15.43 2.14
N PHE A 19 14.67 16.54 2.20
CA PHE A 19 14.22 17.79 2.79
C PHE A 19 13.15 18.49 1.94
N VAL A 20 13.33 18.48 0.62
CA VAL A 20 12.36 19.07 -0.31
C VAL A 20 11.10 18.21 -0.38
N VAL A 21 11.22 16.88 -0.33
CA VAL A 21 10.07 15.97 -0.27
C VAL A 21 9.26 16.18 1.02
N ASP A 22 9.91 16.36 2.17
CA ASP A 22 9.22 16.69 3.42
C ASP A 22 8.46 18.02 3.32
N SER A 23 9.11 19.03 2.73
CA SER A 23 8.51 20.33 2.43
C SER A 23 7.29 20.20 1.52
N LEU A 24 7.38 19.41 0.45
CA LEU A 24 6.27 19.14 -0.47
C LEU A 24 5.08 18.53 0.26
N LEU A 25 5.31 17.52 1.10
CA LEU A 25 4.25 16.85 1.86
C LEU A 25 3.57 17.80 2.85
N ALA A 26 4.34 18.69 3.49
CA ALA A 26 3.80 19.71 4.40
C ALA A 26 2.91 20.74 3.65
N VAL A 27 3.37 21.21 2.49
CA VAL A 27 2.62 22.14 1.63
C VAL A 27 1.34 21.47 1.13
N GLU A 28 1.42 20.26 0.56
CA GLU A 28 0.26 19.51 0.08
C GLU A 28 -0.78 19.31 1.17
N LYS A 29 -0.36 18.91 2.37
CA LYS A 29 -1.27 18.68 3.50
C LYS A 29 -2.00 19.97 3.88
N THR A 30 -1.31 21.11 3.88
CA THR A 30 -1.88 22.41 4.20
C THR A 30 -2.83 22.87 3.09
N ARG A 31 -2.44 22.70 1.82
CA ARG A 31 -3.27 23.02 0.66
C ARG A 31 -4.55 22.18 0.61
N VAL A 32 -4.47 20.86 0.82
CA VAL A 32 -5.65 19.96 0.89
C VAL A 32 -6.63 20.45 1.96
N ARG A 33 -6.14 20.77 3.18
CA ARG A 33 -7.00 21.27 4.27
C ARG A 33 -7.70 22.57 3.88
N THR A 34 -6.98 23.51 3.26
CA THR A 34 -7.56 24.77 2.78
C THR A 34 -8.58 24.56 1.68
N GLN A 35 -8.33 23.63 0.73
CA GLN A 35 -9.27 23.28 -0.33
C GLN A 35 -10.56 22.65 0.21
N VAL A 36 -10.45 21.75 1.20
CA VAL A 36 -11.61 21.13 1.85
C VAL A 36 -12.43 22.20 2.59
N ARG A 37 -11.77 23.16 3.26
CA ARG A 37 -12.43 24.30 3.89
C ARG A 37 -13.20 25.16 2.87
N ASP A 38 -12.58 25.55 1.76
CA ASP A 38 -13.23 26.30 0.68
C ASP A 38 -14.45 25.54 0.14
N SER A 39 -14.33 24.22 -0.02
CA SER A 39 -15.41 23.34 -0.48
C SER A 39 -16.59 23.29 0.50
N HIS A 40 -16.32 23.22 1.82
CA HIS A 40 -17.38 23.28 2.84
C HIS A 40 -18.05 24.66 2.93
N LEU A 41 -17.31 25.74 2.73
CA LEU A 41 -17.88 27.09 2.68
C LEU A 41 -18.84 27.23 1.48
N LYS A 42 -18.41 26.76 0.30
CA LYS A 42 -19.26 26.71 -0.91
C LYS A 42 -20.55 25.93 -0.68
N LEU A 43 -20.49 24.77 -0.03
CA LEU A 43 -21.68 23.98 0.31
C LEU A 43 -22.66 24.71 1.24
N ARG A 44 -22.18 25.69 2.02
CA ARG A 44 -23.00 26.54 2.89
C ARG A 44 -23.39 27.86 2.24
N ASN A 45 -23.14 28.03 0.94
CA ASN A 45 -23.32 29.28 0.20
C ASN A 45 -22.54 30.46 0.81
N VAL A 46 -21.43 30.18 1.50
CA VAL A 46 -20.51 31.19 2.04
C VAL A 46 -19.31 31.30 1.12
N VAL A 47 -18.97 32.53 0.73
CA VAL A 47 -17.75 32.83 -0.03
C VAL A 47 -16.81 33.62 0.86
N ASP A 48 -15.64 33.05 1.19
CA ASP A 48 -14.57 33.77 1.88
C ASP A 48 -13.40 34.03 0.90
N PRO A 49 -13.22 35.29 0.42
CA PRO A 49 -12.12 35.65 -0.46
C PRO A 49 -10.73 35.36 0.11
N ARG A 50 -10.55 35.44 1.43
CA ARG A 50 -9.25 35.21 2.07
C ARG A 50 -8.87 33.73 2.01
N THR A 51 -9.81 32.83 2.26
CA THR A 51 -9.59 31.38 2.07
C THR A 51 -9.15 31.06 0.65
N ARG A 52 -9.77 31.68 -0.36
CA ARG A 52 -9.41 31.49 -1.77
C ARG A 52 -8.01 32.02 -2.08
N GLN A 53 -7.69 33.24 -1.64
CA GLN A 53 -6.36 33.82 -1.81
C GLN A 53 -5.26 32.96 -1.17
N ILE A 54 -5.52 32.40 0.02
CA ILE A 54 -4.60 31.48 0.68
C ILE A 54 -4.45 30.19 -0.13
N LEU A 55 -5.54 29.65 -0.67
CA LEU A 55 -5.50 28.44 -1.51
C LEU A 55 -4.68 28.66 -2.78
N GLU A 56 -4.86 29.80 -3.46
CA GLU A 56 -4.08 30.17 -4.65
C GLU A 56 -2.58 30.19 -4.34
N ARG A 57 -2.16 30.92 -3.29
CA ARG A 57 -0.75 30.96 -2.87
C ARG A 57 -0.19 29.58 -2.51
N LEU A 58 -1.00 28.73 -1.89
CA LEU A 58 -0.59 27.36 -1.57
C LEU A 58 -0.45 26.48 -2.83
N ASN A 59 -1.26 26.70 -3.86
CA ASN A 59 -1.10 26.02 -5.15
C ASN A 59 0.21 26.45 -5.83
N ASP A 60 0.49 27.76 -5.88
CA ASP A 60 1.73 28.28 -6.47
C ASP A 60 2.97 27.75 -5.73
N THR A 61 2.89 27.70 -4.40
CA THR A 61 3.95 27.12 -3.55
C THR A 61 4.12 25.63 -3.80
N GLU A 62 3.03 24.87 -3.94
CA GLU A 62 3.09 23.43 -4.24
C GLU A 62 3.78 23.19 -5.59
N GLU A 63 3.45 23.97 -6.62
CA GLU A 63 4.09 23.83 -7.94
C GLU A 63 5.58 24.20 -7.90
N PHE A 64 5.94 25.30 -7.23
CA PHE A 64 7.33 25.68 -7.01
C PHE A 64 8.14 24.55 -6.35
N VAL A 65 7.61 23.96 -5.27
CA VAL A 65 8.31 22.86 -4.59
C VAL A 65 8.34 21.61 -5.47
N ARG A 66 7.29 21.32 -6.24
CA ARG A 66 7.24 20.19 -7.19
C ARG A 66 8.33 20.28 -8.24
N GLU A 67 8.62 21.47 -8.77
CA GLU A 67 9.71 21.68 -9.73
C GLU A 67 11.08 21.34 -9.12
N ILE A 68 11.35 21.80 -7.88
CA ILE A 68 12.59 21.48 -7.17
C ILE A 68 12.69 19.96 -6.91
N VAL A 69 11.60 19.32 -6.47
CA VAL A 69 11.57 17.87 -6.27
C VAL A 69 11.90 17.13 -7.56
N ALA A 70 11.34 17.56 -8.70
CA ALA A 70 11.62 16.95 -9.98
C ALA A 70 13.10 17.09 -10.37
N GLU A 71 13.69 18.27 -10.20
CA GLU A 71 15.10 18.51 -10.48
C GLU A 71 16.01 17.61 -9.64
N GLU A 72 15.78 17.54 -8.32
CA GLU A 72 16.57 16.72 -7.41
C GLU A 72 16.36 15.21 -7.66
N LEU A 73 15.14 14.81 -8.01
CA LEU A 73 14.83 13.42 -8.33
C LEU A 73 15.57 12.94 -9.59
N HIS A 74 15.73 13.79 -10.60
CA HIS A 74 16.41 13.42 -11.85
C HIS A 74 17.90 13.16 -11.66
N LYS A 75 18.49 13.69 -10.58
CA LYS A 75 19.88 13.44 -10.16
C LYS A 75 20.03 12.14 -9.35
N HIS A 76 18.92 11.52 -8.94
CA HIS A 76 18.95 10.35 -8.07
C HIS A 76 19.61 9.13 -8.74
N PRO A 77 20.48 8.36 -8.06
CA PRO A 77 21.22 7.24 -8.65
C PRO A 77 20.34 6.18 -9.33
N ALA A 78 19.19 5.84 -8.73
CA ALA A 78 18.23 4.89 -9.29
C ALA A 78 17.27 5.48 -10.35
N TYR A 79 17.35 6.77 -10.69
CA TYR A 79 16.45 7.42 -11.66
C TYR A 79 16.42 6.75 -13.04
N PRO A 80 17.57 6.34 -13.64
CA PRO A 80 17.58 5.67 -14.93
C PRO A 80 16.72 4.40 -14.97
N TRP A 81 16.54 3.74 -13.83
CA TRP A 81 15.72 2.54 -13.71
C TRP A 81 14.24 2.85 -13.49
N PHE A 82 13.88 3.56 -12.41
CA PHE A 82 12.46 3.72 -12.08
C PHE A 82 11.70 4.62 -13.07
N SER A 83 12.39 5.54 -13.76
CA SER A 83 11.80 6.36 -14.81
C SER A 83 11.28 5.54 -16.00
N ARG A 84 11.82 4.32 -16.18
CA ARG A 84 11.47 3.40 -17.27
C ARG A 84 10.32 2.43 -16.94
N ILE A 85 9.84 2.44 -15.71
CA ILE A 85 8.72 1.59 -15.28
C ILE A 85 7.39 2.23 -15.65
N LYS A 86 6.47 1.46 -16.23
CA LYS A 86 5.12 1.95 -16.54
C LYS A 86 4.32 2.14 -15.24
N GLY A 87 3.66 3.29 -15.10
CA GLY A 87 2.91 3.65 -13.89
C GLY A 87 3.71 4.32 -12.78
N ILE A 88 5.03 4.51 -12.95
CA ILE A 88 5.82 5.39 -12.09
C ILE A 88 5.86 6.80 -12.68
N GLY A 89 5.49 7.78 -11.85
CA GLY A 89 5.62 9.21 -12.11
C GLY A 89 6.48 9.88 -11.04
N ASP A 90 7.15 10.97 -11.43
CA ASP A 90 8.22 11.62 -10.67
C ASP A 90 7.79 11.97 -9.23
N GLU A 91 6.63 12.59 -9.05
CA GLU A 91 6.15 13.00 -7.72
C GLU A 91 5.93 11.82 -6.76
N ASN A 92 5.25 10.76 -7.22
CA ASN A 92 4.94 9.61 -6.35
C ASN A 92 6.20 8.82 -5.97
N ILE A 93 7.16 8.67 -6.88
CA ILE A 93 8.42 7.97 -6.57
C ILE A 93 9.33 8.83 -5.71
N ALA A 94 9.37 10.15 -5.92
CA ALA A 94 10.10 11.08 -5.04
C ALA A 94 9.67 10.94 -3.58
N LYS A 95 8.36 10.84 -3.32
CA LYS A 95 7.80 10.61 -1.99
C LYS A 95 8.17 9.26 -1.36
N VAL A 96 8.63 8.30 -2.16
CA VAL A 96 9.15 7.01 -1.68
C VAL A 96 10.65 7.11 -1.44
N VAL A 97 11.43 7.49 -2.46
CA VAL A 97 12.90 7.52 -2.35
C VAL A 97 13.39 8.60 -1.38
N GLY A 98 12.70 9.74 -1.29
CA GLY A 98 13.03 10.82 -0.35
C GLY A 98 12.85 10.44 1.13
N MET A 99 12.12 9.36 1.43
CA MET A 99 11.96 8.84 2.80
C MET A 99 12.92 7.71 3.15
N ILE A 100 13.71 7.23 2.20
CA ILE A 100 14.61 6.09 2.36
C ILE A 100 16.05 6.60 2.42
N ASP A 101 16.78 6.17 3.44
CA ASP A 101 18.23 6.31 3.52
C ASP A 101 18.85 4.96 3.19
N ILE A 102 19.38 4.82 1.96
CA ILE A 102 19.88 3.54 1.47
C ILE A 102 21.11 3.03 2.25
N HIS A 103 21.88 3.93 2.87
CA HIS A 103 23.03 3.54 3.69
C HIS A 103 22.61 2.89 5.01
N LYS A 104 21.39 3.17 5.50
CA LYS A 104 20.81 2.52 6.70
C LYS A 104 20.09 1.22 6.38
N ALA A 105 20.04 0.82 5.11
CA ALA A 105 19.40 -0.41 4.65
C ALA A 105 20.45 -1.40 4.09
N PRO A 106 21.28 -2.03 4.96
CA PRO A 106 22.32 -2.95 4.50
C PRO A 106 21.78 -4.23 3.85
N THR A 107 20.53 -4.62 4.16
CA THR A 107 19.85 -5.77 3.56
C THR A 107 18.45 -5.40 3.11
N ILE A 108 17.91 -6.11 2.13
CA ILE A 108 16.52 -5.89 1.69
C ILE A 108 15.49 -6.10 2.82
N SER A 109 15.75 -7.04 3.74
CA SER A 109 14.87 -7.29 4.89
C SER A 109 14.81 -6.11 5.85
N SER A 110 15.93 -5.38 6.04
CA SER A 110 15.95 -4.15 6.84
C SER A 110 15.10 -3.04 6.20
N LEU A 111 15.16 -2.90 4.86
CA LEU A 111 14.32 -1.95 4.12
C LEU A 111 12.84 -2.34 4.20
N TRP A 112 12.50 -3.63 4.03
CA TRP A 112 11.13 -4.09 4.21
C TRP A 112 10.61 -3.86 5.63
N ARG A 113 11.47 -4.00 6.65
CA ARG A 113 11.10 -3.68 8.03
C ARG A 113 10.77 -2.20 8.18
N TYR A 114 11.67 -1.33 7.77
CA TYR A 114 11.50 0.12 7.79
C TYR A 114 10.26 0.58 7.00
N ALA A 115 9.97 -0.04 5.85
CA ALA A 115 8.80 0.25 5.02
C ALA A 115 7.49 -0.36 5.53
N GLY A 116 7.48 -1.12 6.63
CA GLY A 116 6.29 -1.80 7.15
C GLY A 116 5.80 -2.98 6.29
N MET A 117 6.69 -3.53 5.47
CA MET A 117 6.44 -4.70 4.62
C MET A 117 6.88 -6.02 5.28
N HIS A 118 7.53 -5.97 6.44
CA HIS A 118 7.89 -7.17 7.21
C HIS A 118 6.65 -7.95 7.70
N VAL A 119 6.90 -9.18 8.16
CA VAL A 119 5.90 -10.06 8.75
C VAL A 119 6.24 -10.20 10.23
N VAL A 120 5.23 -10.04 11.08
CA VAL A 120 5.31 -10.27 12.53
C VAL A 120 4.73 -11.64 12.81
N ASN A 121 5.54 -12.54 13.33
CA ASN A 121 5.09 -13.88 13.71
C ASN A 121 4.46 -13.82 15.09
N VAL A 122 3.27 -14.42 15.22
CA VAL A 122 2.53 -14.50 16.48
C VAL A 122 2.21 -15.97 16.71
N GLU A 123 2.59 -16.48 17.87
CA GLU A 123 2.20 -17.81 18.32
C GLU A 123 0.79 -17.76 18.88
N VAL A 124 -0.05 -18.69 18.43
CA VAL A 124 -1.43 -18.83 18.87
C VAL A 124 -1.56 -20.14 19.63
N SER A 125 -1.87 -20.03 20.91
CA SER A 125 -2.06 -21.18 21.79
C SER A 125 -3.32 -21.98 21.42
N PRO A 126 -3.41 -23.28 21.78
CA PRO A 126 -4.60 -24.10 21.57
C PRO A 126 -5.88 -23.46 22.12
N ASN A 127 -5.83 -22.90 23.33
CA ASN A 127 -6.98 -22.22 23.96
C ASN A 127 -7.44 -20.99 23.16
N GLN A 128 -6.51 -20.21 22.61
CA GLN A 128 -6.84 -19.08 21.74
C GLN A 128 -7.46 -19.55 20.43
N GLN A 129 -6.96 -20.64 19.84
CA GLN A 129 -7.56 -21.23 18.63
C GLN A 129 -8.98 -21.72 18.90
N MET A 130 -9.23 -22.38 20.04
CA MET A 130 -10.58 -22.80 20.44
C MET A 130 -11.52 -21.60 20.61
N ALA A 131 -11.05 -20.50 21.22
CA ALA A 131 -11.85 -19.28 21.32
C ALA A 131 -12.20 -18.70 19.94
N GLU A 132 -11.24 -18.65 19.01
CA GLU A 132 -11.49 -18.19 17.63
C GLU A 132 -12.50 -19.08 16.88
N ILE A 133 -12.44 -20.41 17.10
CA ILE A 133 -13.38 -21.37 16.52
C ILE A 133 -14.80 -21.12 17.04
N ASN A 134 -14.97 -21.00 18.36
CA ASN A 134 -16.27 -20.73 18.96
C ASN A 134 -16.84 -19.38 18.50
N ASP A 135 -16.01 -18.32 18.53
CA ASP A 135 -16.38 -16.99 18.01
C ASP A 135 -16.84 -17.04 16.55
N SER A 136 -16.16 -17.86 15.74
CA SER A 136 -16.49 -18.07 14.32
C SER A 136 -17.85 -18.72 14.15
N ILE A 137 -18.12 -19.79 14.90
CA ILE A 137 -19.42 -20.50 14.88
C ILE A 137 -20.54 -19.54 15.27
N ASP A 138 -20.40 -18.82 16.38
CA ASP A 138 -21.42 -17.87 16.87
C ASP A 138 -21.69 -16.73 15.87
N GLY A 139 -20.64 -16.20 15.25
CA GLY A 139 -20.77 -15.19 14.19
C GLY A 139 -21.50 -15.72 12.96
N LEU A 140 -21.17 -16.95 12.54
CA LEU A 140 -21.81 -17.59 11.39
C LEU A 140 -23.26 -17.97 11.66
N GLN A 141 -23.59 -18.44 12.86
CA GLN A 141 -24.97 -18.73 13.26
C GLN A 141 -25.86 -17.47 13.20
N ARG A 142 -25.39 -16.35 13.77
CA ARG A 142 -26.10 -15.06 13.67
C ARG A 142 -26.29 -14.63 12.21
N LYS A 143 -25.27 -14.81 11.38
CA LYS A 143 -25.35 -14.52 9.94
C LYS A 143 -26.38 -15.39 9.24
N LEU A 144 -26.42 -16.69 9.56
CA LEU A 144 -27.38 -17.65 9.00
C LEU A 144 -28.82 -17.23 9.32
N ASP A 145 -29.08 -16.86 10.56
CA ASP A 145 -30.41 -16.38 10.99
C ASP A 145 -30.84 -15.11 10.27
N ASP A 146 -29.92 -14.15 10.13
CA ASP A 146 -30.17 -12.92 9.39
C ASP A 146 -30.49 -13.18 7.90
N LEU A 147 -29.76 -14.11 7.28
CA LEU A 147 -30.00 -14.51 5.89
C LEU A 147 -31.37 -15.20 5.74
N ARG A 148 -31.73 -16.09 6.67
CA ARG A 148 -33.04 -16.76 6.68
C ARG A 148 -34.19 -15.76 6.90
N LYS A 149 -34.03 -14.79 7.82
CA LYS A 149 -34.99 -13.69 8.04
C LYS A 149 -35.16 -12.83 6.79
N LYS A 150 -34.06 -12.49 6.10
CA LYS A 150 -34.10 -11.74 4.84
C LYS A 150 -34.81 -12.51 3.72
N ALA A 151 -34.56 -13.82 3.61
CA ALA A 151 -35.23 -14.67 2.63
C ALA A 151 -36.75 -14.75 2.89
N SER A 152 -37.15 -14.92 4.16
CA SER A 152 -38.57 -14.92 4.55
C SER A 152 -39.28 -13.60 4.22
N ARG A 153 -38.62 -12.45 4.46
CA ARG A 153 -39.17 -11.11 4.12
C ARG A 153 -39.26 -10.87 2.61
N LYS A 154 -38.34 -11.43 1.80
CA LYS A 154 -38.38 -11.33 0.34
C LYS A 154 -39.56 -12.10 -0.27
N ASN A 155 -40.02 -13.19 0.35
CA ASN A 155 -41.23 -13.89 -0.09
C ASN A 155 -42.53 -13.09 0.14
N THR A 156 -42.50 -12.00 0.93
CA THR A 156 -43.67 -11.13 1.17
C THR A 156 -43.69 -9.87 0.30
N LYS A 157 -42.63 -9.60 -0.47
CA LYS A 157 -42.56 -8.51 -1.46
C LYS A 157 -41.72 -8.97 -2.65
N ALA A 158 -42.39 -9.43 -3.71
CA ALA A 158 -41.73 -9.55 -5.01
C ALA A 158 -41.36 -8.15 -5.53
N VAL A 159 -40.12 -8.02 -6.02
CA VAL A 159 -39.62 -7.21 -7.15
C VAL A 159 -38.23 -6.58 -6.84
N ALA A 160 -37.34 -6.81 -7.82
CA ALA A 160 -36.14 -6.07 -8.22
C ALA A 160 -34.80 -6.22 -7.45
N ALA A 161 -33.81 -6.64 -8.25
CA ALA A 161 -32.41 -6.24 -8.30
C ALA A 161 -31.47 -6.62 -7.12
N GLU A 162 -30.49 -7.48 -7.40
CA GLU A 162 -29.09 -7.07 -7.71
C GLU A 162 -28.23 -8.33 -7.70
N ALA A 163 -27.96 -8.88 -8.89
CA ALA A 163 -26.85 -9.80 -9.06
C ALA A 163 -25.57 -8.97 -8.97
N GLY A 164 -24.94 -9.00 -7.79
CA GLY A 164 -23.60 -8.45 -7.59
C GLY A 164 -22.66 -9.07 -8.63
N SER A 165 -21.91 -8.19 -9.32
CA SER A 165 -20.90 -8.55 -10.30
C SER A 165 -19.98 -9.64 -9.76
N SER A 166 -20.07 -10.84 -10.33
CA SER A 166 -19.11 -11.92 -10.11
C SER A 166 -17.76 -11.46 -10.66
N THR A 167 -16.91 -10.93 -9.79
CA THR A 167 -15.50 -10.81 -10.09
C THR A 167 -14.88 -12.20 -9.95
N GLU A 168 -13.95 -12.57 -10.83
CA GLU A 168 -13.32 -13.91 -10.91
C GLU A 168 -12.69 -14.39 -9.58
N ASP A 169 -12.48 -13.46 -8.63
CA ASP A 169 -11.85 -13.70 -7.34
C ASP A 169 -12.81 -14.05 -6.19
N VAL A 170 -14.14 -13.90 -6.38
CA VAL A 170 -15.15 -14.13 -5.33
C VAL A 170 -15.87 -15.45 -5.61
N GLU A 171 -15.75 -16.41 -4.68
CA GLU A 171 -16.32 -17.75 -4.90
C GLU A 171 -17.75 -17.90 -4.40
N ALA A 172 -18.09 -17.26 -3.27
CA ALA A 172 -19.34 -17.54 -2.61
C ALA A 172 -19.96 -16.26 -2.06
N VAL A 173 -21.16 -15.97 -2.57
CA VAL A 173 -22.13 -15.21 -1.79
C VAL A 173 -22.46 -16.05 -0.56
N MET A 174 -22.45 -15.44 0.63
CA MET A 174 -22.86 -16.08 1.88
C MET A 174 -24.37 -16.41 1.82
N THR A 175 -24.69 -17.59 1.29
CA THR A 175 -26.06 -18.15 1.28
C THR A 175 -26.29 -19.01 2.53
N PRO A 176 -27.55 -19.27 2.92
CA PRO A 176 -27.84 -20.13 4.07
C PRO A 176 -27.18 -21.51 3.99
N ALA A 177 -27.14 -22.12 2.81
CA ALA A 177 -26.51 -23.43 2.61
C ALA A 177 -25.00 -23.36 2.83
N VAL A 178 -24.32 -22.39 2.18
CA VAL A 178 -22.87 -22.19 2.32
C VAL A 178 -22.46 -21.91 3.78
N VAL A 179 -23.24 -21.08 4.48
CA VAL A 179 -22.97 -20.79 5.90
C VAL A 179 -23.19 -22.03 6.77
N GLY A 180 -24.23 -22.82 6.51
CA GLY A 180 -24.48 -24.09 7.20
C GLY A 180 -23.33 -25.09 7.02
N ASP A 181 -22.87 -25.27 5.78
CA ASP A 181 -21.72 -26.15 5.46
C ASP A 181 -20.45 -25.70 6.18
N LEU A 182 -20.22 -24.39 6.25
CA LEU A 182 -19.06 -23.82 6.94
C LEU A 182 -19.13 -24.06 8.45
N ILE A 183 -20.31 -23.89 9.07
CA ILE A 183 -20.51 -24.20 10.50
C ILE A 183 -20.22 -25.67 10.75
N ASN A 184 -20.73 -26.58 9.93
CA ASN A 184 -20.50 -28.02 10.07
C ASN A 184 -19.00 -28.37 9.94
N SER A 185 -18.33 -27.79 8.94
CA SER A 185 -16.88 -28.00 8.70
C SER A 185 -16.01 -27.47 9.84
N ILE A 186 -16.36 -26.32 10.44
CA ILE A 186 -15.63 -25.77 11.58
C ILE A 186 -15.92 -26.57 12.85
N SER A 187 -17.18 -26.98 13.07
CA SER A 187 -17.57 -27.76 14.25
C SER A 187 -16.87 -29.11 14.30
N ALA A 188 -16.63 -29.76 13.16
CA ALA A 188 -15.85 -30.99 13.09
C ALA A 188 -14.38 -30.82 13.57
N LYS A 189 -13.87 -29.59 13.67
CA LYS A 189 -12.52 -29.29 14.20
C LYS A 189 -12.49 -29.12 15.71
N LEU A 190 -13.65 -28.99 16.39
CA LEU A 190 -13.71 -28.86 17.86
C LEU A 190 -13.30 -30.15 18.58
N ASP A 191 -13.49 -31.31 17.93
CA ASP A 191 -13.27 -32.62 18.54
C ASP A 191 -11.80 -33.08 18.52
N GLY A 192 -10.89 -32.27 17.93
CA GLY A 192 -9.46 -32.60 17.80
C GLY A 192 -8.56 -31.87 18.78
N GLU A 193 -7.47 -32.50 19.21
CA GLU A 193 -6.39 -31.82 19.94
C GLU A 193 -5.68 -30.81 19.03
N LEU A 194 -5.73 -29.52 19.41
CA LEU A 194 -5.06 -28.45 18.67
C LEU A 194 -3.63 -28.26 19.17
N ALA A 195 -2.66 -28.30 18.26
CA ALA A 195 -1.29 -27.88 18.53
C ALA A 195 -1.14 -26.35 18.42
N PRO A 196 -0.20 -25.71 19.13
CA PRO A 196 0.11 -24.29 18.94
C PRO A 196 0.58 -24.02 17.50
N VAL A 197 0.19 -22.87 16.94
CA VAL A 197 0.54 -22.50 15.56
C VAL A 197 1.13 -21.10 15.49
N THR A 198 2.14 -20.93 14.63
CA THR A 198 2.75 -19.62 14.35
C THR A 198 2.13 -19.01 13.10
N ARG A 199 1.53 -17.83 13.24
CA ARG A 199 0.88 -17.10 12.14
C ARG A 199 1.60 -15.80 11.85
N GLY A 200 1.76 -15.47 10.56
CA GLY A 200 2.42 -14.26 10.10
C GLY A 200 1.44 -13.12 9.82
N TYR A 201 1.62 -11.98 10.48
CA TYR A 201 0.78 -10.79 10.32
C TYR A 201 1.54 -9.59 9.77
N ALA A 202 0.80 -8.65 9.15
CA ALA A 202 1.34 -7.32 8.86
C ALA A 202 1.56 -6.55 10.17
N PRO A 203 2.61 -5.73 10.29
CA PRO A 203 2.78 -4.87 11.46
C PRO A 203 1.59 -3.92 11.58
N ARG A 204 1.07 -3.78 12.80
CA ARG A 204 -0.07 -2.92 13.14
C ARG A 204 0.39 -1.86 14.13
N ARG A 205 -0.19 -0.66 14.02
CA ARG A 205 0.01 0.39 15.03
C ARG A 205 -0.73 0.00 16.31
N VAL A 206 -0.05 0.13 17.44
CA VAL A 206 -0.64 -0.07 18.77
C VAL A 206 -0.87 1.29 19.41
N LYS A 207 -2.06 1.52 19.98
CA LYS A 207 -2.39 2.79 20.63
C LYS A 207 -1.39 3.07 21.76
N GLY A 208 -0.79 4.26 21.75
CA GLY A 208 0.20 4.67 22.75
C GLY A 208 1.65 4.25 22.46
N GLN A 209 1.90 3.47 21.41
CA GLN A 209 3.26 3.04 21.04
C GLN A 209 3.70 3.66 19.71
N LYS A 210 4.99 4.00 19.60
CA LYS A 210 5.58 4.41 18.31
C LYS A 210 5.70 3.17 17.41
N PRO A 211 5.28 3.25 16.13
CA PRO A 211 5.45 2.13 15.20
C PRO A 211 6.93 1.84 14.96
N ASP A 212 7.27 0.58 14.74
CA ASP A 212 8.63 0.14 14.40
C ASP A 212 8.98 0.28 12.91
N TYR A 213 8.12 0.98 12.15
CA TYR A 213 8.24 1.24 10.73
C TYR A 213 7.81 2.66 10.38
N ASN A 214 8.32 3.19 9.27
CA ASN A 214 7.87 4.46 8.72
C ASN A 214 6.50 4.29 8.05
N SER A 215 5.48 4.81 8.71
CA SER A 215 4.11 4.67 8.24
C SER A 215 3.76 5.53 7.04
N ASP A 216 4.42 6.67 6.87
CA ASP A 216 4.16 7.56 5.74
C ASP A 216 4.76 6.95 4.47
N LEU A 217 5.96 6.38 4.56
CA LEU A 217 6.56 5.56 3.50
C LEU A 217 5.62 4.40 3.13
N ARG A 218 5.06 3.69 4.12
CA ARG A 218 4.10 2.61 3.86
C ARG A 218 2.90 3.11 3.04
N VAL A 219 2.34 4.27 3.39
CA VAL A 219 1.22 4.87 2.63
C VAL A 219 1.65 5.22 1.20
N MET A 220 2.81 5.85 1.03
CA MET A 220 3.34 6.20 -0.30
C MET A 220 3.59 4.97 -1.17
N LEU A 221 4.04 3.86 -0.60
CA LEU A 221 4.21 2.59 -1.31
C LEU A 221 2.88 2.00 -1.80
N PHE A 222 1.81 2.08 -1.02
CA PHE A 222 0.49 1.64 -1.48
C PHE A 222 -0.09 2.57 -2.56
N ARG A 223 0.16 3.88 -2.48
CA ARG A 223 -0.17 4.83 -3.57
C ARG A 223 0.57 4.49 -4.85
N LEU A 224 1.88 4.23 -4.76
CA LEU A 224 2.71 3.80 -5.89
C LEU A 224 2.20 2.48 -6.48
N ALA A 225 1.91 1.49 -5.64
CA ALA A 225 1.35 0.20 -6.05
C ALA A 225 0.01 0.38 -6.81
N GLY A 226 -0.90 1.21 -6.31
CA GLY A 226 -2.14 1.52 -7.00
C GLY A 226 -1.92 2.15 -8.37
N SER A 227 -0.92 3.01 -8.52
CA SER A 227 -0.52 3.60 -9.82
C SER A 227 -0.01 2.53 -10.80
N LEU A 228 0.83 1.61 -10.32
CA LEU A 228 1.34 0.48 -11.13
C LEU A 228 0.21 -0.42 -11.63
N LEU A 229 -0.77 -0.74 -10.78
CA LEU A 229 -1.94 -1.55 -11.17
C LEU A 229 -2.77 -0.86 -12.26
N LYS A 230 -3.07 0.43 -12.08
CA LYS A 230 -3.84 1.20 -13.07
C LYS A 230 -3.12 1.29 -14.42
N ALA A 231 -1.79 1.37 -14.40
CA ALA A 231 -0.99 1.45 -15.61
C ALA A 231 -0.90 0.12 -16.37
N ARG A 232 -1.29 -1.01 -15.76
CA ARG A 232 -1.29 -2.36 -16.36
C ARG A 232 0.06 -2.70 -17.01
N GLY A 233 1.15 -2.46 -16.27
CA GLY A 233 2.51 -2.80 -16.70
C GLY A 233 2.99 -4.15 -16.16
N LYS A 234 4.29 -4.44 -16.29
CA LYS A 234 4.90 -5.70 -15.82
C LYS A 234 4.69 -5.98 -14.33
N TYR A 235 4.74 -4.95 -13.48
CA TYR A 235 4.41 -5.10 -12.05
C TYR A 235 2.95 -5.49 -11.82
N ALA A 236 2.01 -4.95 -12.62
CA ALA A 236 0.61 -5.34 -12.53
C ALA A 236 0.42 -6.81 -12.95
N GLN A 237 1.11 -7.27 -13.99
CA GLN A 237 1.08 -8.67 -14.40
C GLN A 237 1.66 -9.60 -13.32
N PHE A 238 2.75 -9.20 -12.66
CA PHE A 238 3.29 -9.94 -11.51
C PHE A 238 2.25 -10.04 -10.37
N TYR A 239 1.59 -8.93 -10.07
CA TYR A 239 0.52 -8.88 -9.09
C TYR A 239 -0.63 -9.83 -9.48
N ASP A 240 -1.10 -9.80 -10.72
CA ASP A 240 -2.22 -10.63 -11.20
C ASP A 240 -1.87 -12.12 -11.09
N ARG A 241 -0.68 -12.54 -11.55
CA ARG A 241 -0.18 -13.92 -11.40
C ARG A 241 -0.10 -14.35 -9.94
N HIS A 242 0.42 -13.49 -9.07
CA HIS A 242 0.57 -13.81 -7.65
C HIS A 242 -0.79 -13.87 -6.95
N LYS A 243 -1.74 -13.01 -7.31
CA LYS A 243 -3.10 -13.03 -6.78
C LYS A 243 -3.81 -14.34 -7.16
N ALA A 244 -3.71 -14.76 -8.42
CA ALA A 244 -4.25 -16.04 -8.88
C ALA A 244 -3.64 -17.22 -8.11
N LYS A 245 -2.33 -17.20 -7.88
CA LYS A 245 -1.64 -18.21 -7.04
C LYS A 245 -2.18 -18.25 -5.61
N LEU A 246 -2.36 -17.08 -4.97
CA LEU A 246 -2.93 -17.02 -3.61
C LEU A 246 -4.35 -17.59 -3.58
N ILE A 247 -5.17 -17.25 -4.59
CA ILE A 247 -6.54 -17.76 -4.70
C ILE A 247 -6.53 -19.29 -4.80
N SER A 248 -5.72 -19.88 -5.68
CA SER A 248 -5.55 -21.34 -5.78
C SER A 248 -5.13 -21.94 -4.43
N GLN A 249 -4.13 -21.34 -3.77
CA GLN A 249 -3.65 -21.85 -2.47
C GLN A 249 -4.71 -21.81 -1.38
N TYR A 250 -5.61 -20.81 -1.37
CA TYR A 250 -6.73 -20.77 -0.44
C TYR A 250 -7.76 -21.84 -0.77
N ARG A 251 -8.08 -22.02 -2.06
CA ARG A 251 -8.98 -23.08 -2.54
C ARG A 251 -8.50 -24.48 -2.17
N ASP A 252 -7.22 -24.77 -2.41
CA ASP A 252 -6.61 -26.07 -2.12
C ASP A 252 -6.61 -26.37 -0.60
N LYS A 253 -6.59 -25.33 0.24
CA LYS A 253 -6.71 -25.43 1.69
C LYS A 253 -8.16 -25.47 2.19
N GLY A 254 -9.14 -25.42 1.30
CA GLY A 254 -10.57 -25.34 1.64
C GLY A 254 -10.97 -24.02 2.31
N ILE A 255 -10.19 -22.95 2.14
CA ILE A 255 -10.47 -21.62 2.68
C ILE A 255 -11.31 -20.84 1.66
N ARG A 256 -12.51 -20.42 2.07
CA ARG A 256 -13.45 -19.70 1.20
C ARG A 256 -13.09 -18.23 1.09
N ILE A 257 -13.10 -17.70 -0.14
CA ILE A 257 -12.87 -16.28 -0.40
C ILE A 257 -14.20 -15.54 -0.51
N VAL A 258 -14.40 -14.56 0.37
CA VAL A 258 -15.70 -13.93 0.62
C VAL A 258 -15.59 -12.41 0.51
N PRO A 259 -16.58 -11.68 -0.01
CA PRO A 259 -16.59 -10.23 0.05
C PRO A 259 -16.60 -9.72 1.49
N THR A 260 -15.85 -8.65 1.79
CA THR A 260 -15.76 -8.10 3.16
C THR A 260 -17.12 -7.79 3.78
N LEU A 261 -18.06 -7.29 2.99
CA LEU A 261 -19.41 -6.92 3.44
C LEU A 261 -20.30 -8.12 3.78
N GLU A 262 -19.93 -9.30 3.32
CA GLU A 262 -20.69 -10.53 3.58
C GLU A 262 -20.23 -11.27 4.83
N LEU A 263 -19.05 -10.95 5.34
CA LEU A 263 -18.53 -11.52 6.58
C LEU A 263 -19.41 -11.14 7.80
N PRO A 264 -19.41 -11.96 8.87
CA PRO A 264 -20.15 -11.65 10.09
C PRO A 264 -19.50 -10.52 10.89
N THR A 265 -20.27 -9.96 11.82
CA THR A 265 -19.84 -8.89 12.71
C THR A 265 -19.84 -9.34 14.16
N ARG A 266 -18.88 -8.82 14.94
CA ARG A 266 -18.78 -8.95 16.39
C ARG A 266 -18.51 -7.56 16.98
N ASP A 267 -19.33 -7.13 17.94
CA ASP A 267 -19.24 -5.80 18.55
C ASP A 267 -19.23 -4.65 17.53
N GLY A 268 -20.05 -4.78 16.48
CA GLY A 268 -20.13 -3.82 15.37
C GLY A 268 -18.93 -3.83 14.42
N LYS A 269 -17.96 -4.75 14.59
CA LYS A 269 -16.78 -4.88 13.72
C LYS A 269 -16.85 -6.16 12.91
N ILE A 270 -16.54 -6.06 11.61
CA ILE A 270 -16.42 -7.22 10.73
C ILE A 270 -15.20 -8.05 11.16
N PHE A 271 -15.34 -9.37 11.19
CA PHE A 271 -14.23 -10.29 11.42
C PHE A 271 -14.26 -11.45 10.40
N GLU A 272 -13.15 -12.16 10.28
CA GLU A 272 -13.01 -13.31 9.38
C GLU A 272 -13.13 -14.60 10.19
N PRO A 273 -14.22 -15.37 10.03
CA PRO A 273 -14.36 -16.70 10.61
C PRO A 273 -13.26 -17.65 10.14
N VAL A 274 -12.93 -18.62 11.00
CA VAL A 274 -12.04 -19.74 10.64
C VAL A 274 -12.48 -20.38 9.32
N GLY A 275 -11.55 -20.60 8.40
CA GLY A 275 -11.86 -21.18 7.08
C GLY A 275 -12.38 -20.17 6.06
N THR A 276 -12.37 -18.87 6.36
CA THR A 276 -12.70 -17.81 5.40
C THR A 276 -11.60 -16.76 5.30
N ILE A 277 -11.56 -16.06 4.17
CA ILE A 277 -10.72 -14.88 3.98
C ILE A 277 -11.47 -13.83 3.14
N ALA A 278 -11.35 -12.56 3.51
CA ALA A 278 -11.87 -11.45 2.75
C ALA A 278 -11.12 -11.33 1.41
N SER A 279 -11.86 -11.15 0.31
CA SER A 279 -11.28 -10.87 -1.01
C SER A 279 -10.34 -9.66 -1.00
N GLY A 280 -10.68 -8.63 -0.19
CA GLY A 280 -9.84 -7.47 0.05
C GLY A 280 -8.50 -7.83 0.71
N HIS A 281 -8.46 -8.81 1.61
CA HIS A 281 -7.20 -9.28 2.21
C HIS A 281 -6.33 -10.04 1.20
N VAL A 282 -6.93 -10.84 0.32
CA VAL A 282 -6.19 -11.48 -0.80
C VAL A 282 -5.55 -10.43 -1.70
N HIS A 283 -6.31 -9.39 -2.09
CA HIS A 283 -5.79 -8.25 -2.85
C HIS A 283 -4.63 -7.55 -2.11
N MET A 284 -4.77 -7.29 -0.81
CA MET A 284 -3.72 -6.65 -0.01
C MET A 284 -2.47 -7.52 0.13
N GLN A 285 -2.61 -8.84 0.25
CA GLN A 285 -1.47 -9.77 0.26
C GLN A 285 -0.71 -9.72 -1.07
N ALA A 286 -1.43 -9.75 -2.19
CA ALA A 286 -0.82 -9.63 -3.52
C ALA A 286 -0.15 -8.27 -3.74
N MET A 287 -0.78 -7.17 -3.30
CA MET A 287 -0.16 -5.84 -3.35
C MET A 287 1.11 -5.79 -2.49
N ARG A 288 1.11 -6.35 -1.28
CA ARG A 288 2.31 -6.40 -0.44
C ARG A 288 3.43 -7.19 -1.10
N LYS A 289 3.13 -8.29 -1.80
CA LYS A 289 4.15 -9.03 -2.56
C LYS A 289 4.73 -8.21 -3.71
N MET A 290 3.90 -7.49 -4.46
CA MET A 290 4.34 -6.57 -5.51
C MET A 290 5.20 -5.43 -4.96
N ILE A 291 4.79 -4.83 -3.83
CA ILE A 291 5.56 -3.77 -3.14
C ILE A 291 6.92 -4.31 -2.67
N LYS A 292 6.96 -5.53 -2.13
CA LYS A 292 8.23 -6.16 -1.75
C LYS A 292 9.16 -6.32 -2.95
N LEU A 293 8.63 -6.74 -4.10
CA LEU A 293 9.41 -6.91 -5.33
C LEU A 293 10.00 -5.58 -5.82
N ILE A 294 9.20 -4.52 -5.93
CA ILE A 294 9.71 -3.21 -6.38
C ILE A 294 10.73 -2.62 -5.39
N LEU A 295 10.55 -2.84 -4.08
CA LEU A 295 11.54 -2.44 -3.08
C LEU A 295 12.85 -3.23 -3.21
N SER A 296 12.78 -4.52 -3.54
CA SER A 296 13.99 -5.32 -3.83
C SER A 296 14.76 -4.78 -5.02
N HIS A 297 14.05 -4.45 -6.09
CA HIS A 297 14.66 -3.89 -7.30
C HIS A 297 15.24 -2.49 -7.05
N LEU A 298 14.50 -1.64 -6.34
CA LEU A 298 14.97 -0.30 -5.96
C LEU A 298 16.24 -0.40 -5.10
N TRP A 299 16.22 -1.27 -4.09
CA TRP A 299 17.36 -1.48 -3.20
C TRP A 299 18.59 -1.96 -3.96
N LEU A 300 18.41 -2.91 -4.89
CA LEU A 300 19.49 -3.46 -5.70
C LEU A 300 20.12 -2.38 -6.59
N VAL A 301 19.31 -1.72 -7.42
CA VAL A 301 19.78 -0.70 -8.37
C VAL A 301 20.40 0.48 -7.64
N TRP A 302 19.79 0.93 -6.55
CA TRP A 302 20.29 2.09 -5.81
C TRP A 302 21.64 1.78 -5.15
N ARG A 303 21.77 0.62 -4.49
CA ARG A 303 23.06 0.25 -3.87
C ARG A 303 24.16 0.02 -4.88
N GLU A 304 23.84 -0.62 -6.01
CA GLU A 304 24.78 -0.81 -7.11
C GLU A 304 25.28 0.54 -7.64
N ALA A 305 24.37 1.49 -7.88
CA ALA A 305 24.71 2.82 -8.37
C ALA A 305 25.55 3.65 -7.38
N GLU A 306 25.44 3.38 -6.07
CA GLU A 306 26.27 4.02 -5.03
C GLU A 306 27.53 3.20 -4.66
N GLY A 307 27.79 2.07 -5.31
CA GLY A 307 28.92 1.18 -4.99
C GLY A 307 28.85 0.55 -3.60
N LEU A 308 27.64 0.44 -3.02
CA LEU A 308 27.42 -0.15 -1.71
C LEU A 308 27.37 -1.68 -1.81
N PRO A 309 27.79 -2.43 -0.76
CA PRO A 309 27.78 -3.89 -0.80
C PRO A 309 26.35 -4.42 -0.98
N ILE A 310 26.21 -5.38 -1.89
CA ILE A 310 24.95 -6.03 -2.25
C ILE A 310 25.00 -7.46 -1.73
N THR A 311 24.09 -7.80 -0.83
CA THR A 311 23.77 -9.20 -0.50
C THR A 311 22.90 -9.79 -1.60
N LYS A 312 23.10 -11.07 -1.94
CA LYS A 312 22.16 -11.80 -2.81
C LYS A 312 20.73 -11.71 -2.22
N PRO A 313 19.67 -11.64 -3.04
CA PRO A 313 18.31 -11.39 -2.55
C PRO A 313 17.89 -12.43 -1.49
N TYR A 314 17.26 -11.98 -0.40
CA TYR A 314 16.78 -12.78 0.75
C TYR A 314 16.02 -14.08 0.39
N ALA A 315 15.43 -14.17 -0.81
CA ALA A 315 14.74 -15.37 -1.30
C ALA A 315 15.68 -16.57 -1.52
N TYR A 316 16.96 -16.32 -1.80
CA TYR A 316 17.97 -17.35 -2.07
C TYR A 316 18.59 -17.91 -0.79
N ASP A 317 18.96 -17.06 0.15
CA ASP A 317 19.69 -17.49 1.35
C ASP A 317 18.79 -18.13 2.43
N VAL A 318 17.47 -17.86 2.43
CA VAL A 318 16.57 -18.27 3.54
C VAL A 318 15.34 -19.07 3.08
N LEU A 319 14.88 -18.93 1.83
CA LEU A 319 13.60 -19.48 1.36
C LEU A 319 13.72 -20.56 0.27
N GLY A 320 14.93 -20.93 -0.15
CA GLY A 320 15.16 -22.06 -1.07
C GLY A 320 14.58 -21.89 -2.48
N HIS A 321 14.38 -20.66 -2.95
CA HIS A 321 13.94 -20.40 -4.32
C HIS A 321 15.08 -20.68 -5.32
N THR A 322 14.79 -21.42 -6.40
CA THR A 322 15.74 -21.72 -7.48
C THR A 322 16.04 -20.50 -8.34
N GLU A 323 17.21 -20.44 -9.00
CA GLU A 323 17.64 -19.32 -9.89
C GLU A 323 16.58 -18.93 -10.94
N HIS A 324 15.73 -19.88 -11.34
CA HIS A 324 14.62 -19.68 -12.29
C HIS A 324 13.51 -18.73 -11.80
N ASP A 325 13.43 -18.41 -10.50
CA ASP A 325 12.42 -17.50 -9.93
C ASP A 325 12.93 -16.05 -9.78
N TYR A 326 14.20 -15.76 -10.12
CA TYR A 326 14.71 -14.39 -10.08
C TYR A 326 14.04 -13.54 -11.16
N ILE A 327 13.50 -12.39 -10.75
CA ILE A 327 13.06 -11.35 -11.67
C ILE A 327 14.05 -10.19 -11.49
N GLY A 328 14.80 -9.86 -12.54
CA GLY A 328 15.73 -8.74 -12.49
C GLY A 328 15.02 -7.37 -12.49
N PRO A 329 15.64 -6.32 -11.93
CA PRO A 329 15.09 -4.96 -11.98
C PRO A 329 14.86 -4.47 -13.41
N TRP A 330 15.79 -4.79 -14.32
CA TRP A 330 15.76 -4.35 -15.72
C TRP A 330 14.77 -5.16 -16.57
N GLU A 331 14.41 -6.38 -16.16
CA GLU A 331 13.33 -7.13 -16.81
C GLU A 331 11.97 -6.48 -16.57
N MET A 332 11.82 -5.66 -15.53
CA MET A 332 10.57 -5.01 -15.14
C MET A 332 10.40 -3.60 -15.71
N VAL A 333 11.26 -3.17 -16.64
CA VAL A 333 11.12 -1.89 -17.34
C VAL A 333 10.44 -2.07 -18.70
N GLU A 334 9.76 -1.02 -19.16
CA GLU A 334 8.92 -1.06 -20.35
C GLU A 334 9.09 0.16 -21.24
N LYS A 335 9.44 1.32 -20.65
CA LYS A 335 9.71 2.53 -21.42
C LYS A 335 11.17 2.52 -21.90
N SER A 336 11.37 3.07 -23.09
CA SER A 336 12.70 3.45 -23.57
C SER A 336 13.30 4.53 -22.66
N GLU A 337 14.62 4.69 -22.72
CA GLU A 337 15.30 5.77 -22.00
C GLU A 337 14.73 7.13 -22.41
N LYS A 338 14.34 7.94 -21.43
CA LYS A 338 13.92 9.32 -21.69
C LYS A 338 15.14 10.13 -22.09
N LYS A 339 15.17 10.65 -23.32
CA LYS A 339 16.12 11.71 -23.69
C LYS A 339 15.92 12.90 -22.74
N PRO A 340 16.99 13.56 -22.26
CA PRO A 340 16.87 14.70 -21.36
C PRO A 340 15.95 15.75 -21.98
N ARG A 341 14.97 16.24 -21.21
CA ARG A 341 14.10 17.35 -21.65
C ARG A 341 15.02 18.54 -21.95
N ARG A 342 15.05 19.02 -23.19
CA ARG A 342 15.72 20.28 -23.53
C ARG A 342 15.21 21.34 -22.56
N ARG A 343 16.12 21.98 -21.80
CA ARG A 343 15.77 23.11 -20.93
C ARG A 343 14.94 24.09 -21.76
N ARG A 344 13.77 24.50 -21.26
CA ARG A 344 13.13 25.70 -21.79
C ARG A 344 14.11 26.83 -21.54
N THR A 345 14.65 27.43 -22.60
CA THR A 345 15.41 28.66 -22.50
C THR A 345 14.52 29.67 -21.78
N PRO A 346 15.03 30.40 -20.77
CA PRO A 346 14.29 31.51 -20.18
C PRO A 346 13.85 32.42 -21.32
N VAL A 347 12.57 32.78 -21.34
CA VAL A 347 12.06 33.82 -22.24
C VAL A 347 12.87 35.07 -21.92
N GLN A 348 13.66 35.55 -22.88
CA GLN A 348 14.33 36.84 -22.75
C GLN A 348 13.24 37.89 -22.56
N GLU A 349 13.21 38.54 -21.40
CA GLU A 349 12.39 39.72 -21.19
C GLU A 349 12.73 40.74 -22.27
N ALA A 350 11.72 41.14 -23.05
CA ALA A 350 11.89 42.17 -24.06
C ALA A 350 12.40 43.45 -23.39
N PRO A 351 13.41 44.13 -23.97
CA PRO A 351 13.92 45.36 -23.39
C PRO A 351 12.78 46.39 -23.27
N PRO A 352 12.78 47.20 -22.19
CA PRO A 352 11.74 48.20 -22.00
C PRO A 352 11.72 49.17 -23.18
N ALA A 353 10.53 49.43 -23.71
CA ALA A 353 10.33 50.38 -24.79
C ALA A 353 10.92 51.73 -24.39
N THR A 354 11.88 52.21 -25.16
CA THR A 354 12.47 53.53 -25.00
C THR A 354 11.40 54.58 -25.32
N VAL A 355 11.21 55.47 -24.34
CA VAL A 355 10.36 56.69 -24.23
C VAL A 355 9.61 57.15 -25.47
#